data_AF-A0A958Y011-F1
#
_entry.id   AF-A0A958Y011-F1
#
_cell.length_a   1.000
_cell.length_b   1.000
_cell.length_c   1.000
_cell.angle_alpha   90.00
_cell.angle_beta   90.00
_cell.angle_gamma   90.00
#
_symmetry.space_group_name_H-M   'P 1'
#
loop_
_entity.id
_entity.type
_entity.pdbx_description
1 polymer ?
#
loop_
_entity_poly.entity_id
_entity_poly.type
_entity_poly.pdbx_seq_one_letter_code
_entity_poly.pdbx_strand_id
1 'polypeptide(L)'
;MIYPLAFSGAVASLALWFLYRTNDAKGKLFQTTFFGALGIYALSVLLSDASLGAKLGILFRDLMAMTAFGLVFQAAAAHQRWLVPVSIAALAGLVGYYQGFMAHSFSSGSSEIQGLAAVYDPSSELLVELAEGTGEDALATVARKYELKMERAFTPAFPEATELDDYFAVDVPPQFSGNLDEIIRELQNISSVDWVEPNETVSVAPQPGNPPPGVNKRFGINDPGLGQLWGFDAMEVDKLFDYMASNSLSPKRKALIAILDTGVDAQHEDIKDNFHSTKPAYDDDPKGHGTHCAGIAAAVSNNGVGVASFSRDNSFVEVTSIKVLSASGMGSQRTIIKGILEAADAGVDVISLSLGGFSNQTKERAYQKAVDYANEKGAIVVAAAGNSNRDAKGFAPAGVPGVIAVSALDEELNRAGFSNYVTNLEMGIAAPGVNIYSTIPNGRYDTFNGTSMATPYVSGLIGLLKSLDPELDTQGAYRILHKSGKKVKNTKETGRLIFPLGALKELNQQNQKPL
;
A
#
# COMPACT_ATOMS: atom_id res chain seq x y z
N MET A 1 18.40 0.28 21.30
CA MET A 1 19.05 -0.71 22.20
C MET A 1 18.73 -0.53 23.70
N ILE A 2 18.52 0.70 24.20
CA ILE A 2 18.29 0.93 25.64
C ILE A 2 16.99 0.28 26.13
N TYR A 3 15.92 0.35 25.35
CA TYR A 3 14.60 -0.18 25.72
C TYR A 3 14.57 -1.70 26.02
N PRO A 4 15.04 -2.60 25.13
CA PRO A 4 15.05 -4.03 25.43
C PRO A 4 15.99 -4.40 26.59
N LEU A 5 17.11 -3.68 26.74
CA LEU A 5 18.08 -3.89 27.81
C LEU A 5 17.49 -3.46 29.17
N ALA A 6 16.81 -2.32 29.23
CA ALA A 6 16.17 -1.83 30.45
C ALA A 6 15.01 -2.74 30.88
N PHE A 7 14.21 -3.24 29.94
CA PHE A 7 13.18 -4.25 30.21
C PHE A 7 13.79 -5.52 30.81
N SER A 8 14.88 -6.02 30.21
CA SER A 8 15.56 -7.24 30.66
C SER A 8 16.17 -7.07 32.05
N GLY A 9 16.76 -5.89 32.31
CA GLY A 9 17.25 -5.51 33.64
C GLY A 9 16.12 -5.48 34.67
N ALA A 10 14.94 -4.96 34.32
CA ALA A 10 13.76 -4.94 35.18
C ALA A 10 13.25 -6.35 35.46
N VAL A 11 13.09 -7.21 34.45
CA VAL A 11 12.64 -8.60 34.65
C VAL A 11 13.64 -9.41 35.49
N ALA A 12 14.95 -9.26 35.25
CA ALA A 12 15.98 -9.98 36.00
C ALA A 12 16.04 -9.54 37.47
N SER A 13 15.98 -8.24 37.73
CA SER A 13 15.95 -7.71 39.09
C SER A 13 14.65 -8.02 39.82
N LEU A 14 13.50 -8.06 39.12
CA LEU A 14 12.23 -8.53 39.66
C LEU A 14 12.31 -9.99 40.11
N ALA A 15 12.88 -10.85 39.27
CA ALA A 15 13.11 -12.26 39.59
C ALA A 15 14.02 -12.43 40.83
N LEU A 16 15.16 -11.71 40.86
CA LEU A 16 16.09 -11.74 41.99
C LEU A 16 15.47 -11.17 43.27
N TRP A 17 14.64 -10.14 43.15
CA TRP A 17 13.92 -9.59 44.28
C TRP A 17 12.99 -10.63 44.91
N PHE A 18 12.20 -11.37 44.12
CA PHE A 18 11.35 -12.44 44.65
C PHE A 18 12.14 -13.63 45.22
N LEU A 19 13.27 -14.00 44.61
CA LEU A 19 14.13 -15.09 45.10
C LEU A 19 14.83 -14.76 46.42
N TYR A 20 15.23 -13.50 46.62
CA TYR A 20 15.95 -13.04 47.81
C TYR A 20 15.09 -12.19 48.76
N ARG A 21 13.76 -12.18 48.60
CA ARG A 21 12.83 -11.36 49.39
C ARG A 21 12.92 -11.57 50.90
N THR A 22 13.40 -12.74 51.34
CA THR A 22 13.57 -13.11 52.75
C THR A 22 14.93 -12.71 53.32
N ASN A 23 15.83 -12.15 52.50
CA ASN A 23 17.12 -11.62 52.93
C ASN A 23 17.07 -10.09 52.91
N ASP A 24 17.06 -9.45 54.09
CA ASP A 24 16.83 -8.01 54.21
C ASP A 24 17.80 -7.13 53.41
N ALA A 25 19.06 -7.54 53.29
CA ALA A 25 20.07 -6.76 52.56
C ALA A 25 19.93 -6.96 51.04
N LYS A 26 19.86 -8.22 50.59
CA LYS A 26 19.78 -8.55 49.15
C LYS A 26 18.41 -8.23 48.55
N GLY A 27 17.34 -8.47 49.30
CA GLY A 27 15.97 -8.15 48.91
C GLY A 27 15.78 -6.66 48.67
N LYS A 28 16.26 -5.80 49.58
CA LYS A 28 16.25 -4.34 49.40
C LYS A 28 17.08 -3.90 48.19
N LEU A 29 18.28 -4.46 48.02
CA LEU A 29 19.14 -4.16 46.87
C LEU A 29 18.40 -4.42 45.55
N PHE A 30 17.85 -5.64 45.36
CA PHE A 30 17.17 -6.00 44.12
C PHE A 30 15.84 -5.26 43.92
N GLN A 31 15.13 -4.92 44.99
CA GLN A 31 13.95 -4.05 44.91
C GLN A 31 14.32 -2.66 44.37
N THR A 32 15.38 -2.04 44.90
CA THR A 32 15.86 -0.74 44.41
C THR A 32 16.34 -0.84 42.96
N THR A 33 17.07 -1.90 42.61
CA THR A 33 17.49 -2.15 41.22
C THR A 33 16.29 -2.32 40.28
N PHE A 34 15.23 -3.00 40.72
CA PHE A 34 14.01 -3.18 39.93
C PHE A 34 13.33 -1.86 39.63
N PHE A 35 13.05 -1.02 40.63
CA PHE A 35 12.40 0.27 40.38
C PHE A 35 13.29 1.23 39.58
N GLY A 36 14.61 1.18 39.77
CA GLY A 36 15.56 1.92 38.94
C GLY A 36 15.51 1.47 37.47
N ALA A 37 15.57 0.16 37.21
CA ALA A 37 15.48 -0.40 35.87
C ALA A 37 14.10 -0.14 35.23
N LEU A 38 13.03 -0.22 36.01
CA LEU A 38 11.66 0.10 35.57
C LEU A 38 11.53 1.59 35.20
N GLY A 39 12.16 2.49 35.96
CA GLY A 39 12.22 3.92 35.65
C GLY A 39 12.98 4.20 34.35
N ILE A 40 14.15 3.58 34.17
CA ILE A 40 14.93 3.69 32.93
C ILE A 40 14.14 3.10 31.75
N TYR A 41 13.46 1.98 31.95
CA TYR A 41 12.58 1.37 30.95
C TYR A 41 11.44 2.32 30.57
N ALA A 42 10.69 2.85 31.54
CA ALA A 42 9.58 3.76 31.28
C ALA A 42 10.06 5.05 30.58
N LEU A 43 11.20 5.60 31.02
CA LEU A 43 11.83 6.73 30.37
C LEU A 43 12.25 6.40 28.92
N SER A 44 12.79 5.21 28.67
CA SER A 44 13.16 4.78 27.32
C SER A 44 11.95 4.63 26.38
N VAL A 45 10.78 4.25 26.91
CA VAL A 45 9.52 4.23 26.14
C VAL A 45 8.99 5.65 25.93
N LEU A 46 9.04 6.52 26.95
CA LEU A 46 8.59 7.91 26.83
C LEU A 46 9.43 8.70 25.82
N LEU A 47 10.74 8.48 25.81
CA LEU A 47 11.70 9.08 24.89
C LEU A 47 11.78 8.39 23.53
N SER A 48 11.02 7.31 23.29
CA SER A 48 11.00 6.63 21.99
C SER A 48 10.23 7.43 20.93
N ASP A 49 10.61 7.27 19.67
CA ASP A 49 9.95 7.88 18.51
C ASP A 49 8.68 7.09 18.11
N ALA A 50 7.68 7.09 18.98
CA ALA A 50 6.40 6.41 18.76
C ALA A 50 5.22 7.30 19.18
N SER A 51 4.04 7.08 18.57
CA SER A 51 2.82 7.81 18.94
C SER A 51 2.41 7.55 20.39
N LEU A 52 1.66 8.47 21.02
CA LEU A 52 1.21 8.29 22.40
C LEU A 52 0.39 6.99 22.58
N GLY A 53 -0.44 6.65 21.60
CA GLY A 53 -1.22 5.39 21.60
C GLY A 53 -0.33 4.15 21.53
N ALA A 54 0.70 4.15 20.66
CA ALA A 54 1.66 3.07 20.58
C ALA A 54 2.49 2.94 21.86
N LYS A 55 2.94 4.06 22.44
CA LYS A 55 3.63 4.09 23.73
C LYS A 55 2.79 3.48 24.85
N LEU A 56 1.51 3.84 24.94
CA LEU A 56 0.59 3.29 25.94
C LEU A 56 0.33 1.80 25.73
N GLY A 57 0.16 1.35 24.48
CA GLY A 57 -0.01 -0.08 24.15
C GLY A 57 1.21 -0.92 24.48
N ILE A 58 2.41 -0.42 24.16
CA ILE A 58 3.69 -1.06 24.48
C ILE A 58 3.88 -1.13 26.00
N LEU A 59 3.66 -0.02 26.72
CA LEU A 59 3.73 0.01 28.19
C LEU A 59 2.78 -1.02 28.81
N PHE A 60 1.53 -1.08 28.36
CA PHE A 60 0.53 -2.00 28.88
C PHE A 60 0.95 -3.46 28.68
N ARG A 61 1.33 -3.82 27.45
CA ARG A 61 1.80 -5.17 27.09
C ARG A 61 3.01 -5.59 27.94
N ASP A 62 4.00 -4.72 28.06
CA ASP A 62 5.26 -5.03 28.73
C ASP A 62 5.08 -5.15 30.25
N LEU A 63 4.22 -4.32 30.85
CA LEU A 63 3.85 -4.44 32.26
C LEU A 63 3.09 -5.76 32.53
N MET A 64 2.22 -6.19 31.61
CA MET A 64 1.57 -7.50 31.69
C MET A 64 2.60 -8.64 31.65
N ALA A 65 3.58 -8.57 30.75
CA ALA A 65 4.66 -9.55 30.68
C ALA A 65 5.50 -9.58 31.97
N MET A 66 5.93 -8.41 32.48
CA MET A 66 6.65 -8.30 33.76
C MET A 66 5.85 -8.89 34.93
N THR A 67 4.54 -8.66 34.96
CA THR A 67 3.64 -9.21 35.98
C THR A 67 3.59 -10.74 35.89
N ALA A 68 3.43 -11.30 34.69
CA ALA A 68 3.45 -12.74 34.46
C ALA A 68 4.78 -13.37 34.93
N PHE A 69 5.92 -12.73 34.62
CA PHE A 69 7.22 -13.18 35.13
C PHE A 69 7.29 -13.14 36.65
N GLY A 70 6.86 -12.03 37.27
CA GLY A 70 6.85 -11.89 38.73
C GLY A 70 6.07 -13.02 39.41
N LEU A 71 4.91 -13.39 38.86
CA LEU A 71 4.09 -14.49 39.38
C LEU A 71 4.80 -15.85 39.30
N VAL A 72 5.53 -16.11 38.21
CA VAL A 72 6.31 -17.35 38.06
C VAL A 72 7.40 -17.44 39.13
N PHE A 73 8.15 -16.35 39.38
CA PHE A 73 9.20 -16.35 40.41
C PHE A 73 8.65 -16.36 41.83
N GLN A 74 7.52 -15.72 42.06
CA GLN A 74 6.83 -15.80 43.33
C GLN A 74 6.42 -17.24 43.65
N ALA A 75 5.88 -17.98 42.67
CA ALA A 75 5.52 -19.39 42.82
C ALA A 75 6.76 -20.28 43.03
N ALA A 76 7.83 -20.08 42.25
CA ALA A 76 9.08 -20.83 42.39
C ALA A 76 9.76 -20.60 43.76
N ALA A 77 9.76 -19.36 44.24
CA ALA A 77 10.30 -19.01 45.56
C ALA A 77 9.47 -19.54 46.73
N ALA A 78 8.18 -19.81 46.53
CA ALA A 78 7.27 -20.30 47.56
C ALA A 78 7.33 -21.82 47.77
N HIS A 79 7.57 -22.61 46.71
CA HIS A 79 7.36 -24.06 46.77
C HIS A 79 8.64 -24.91 46.82
N GLN A 80 9.65 -24.74 45.95
CA GLN A 80 10.85 -25.60 45.95
C GLN A 80 12.10 -24.95 45.33
N ARG A 81 13.22 -24.90 46.09
CA ARG A 81 14.50 -24.29 45.66
C ARG A 81 15.16 -24.93 44.43
N TRP A 82 14.85 -26.18 44.11
CA TRP A 82 15.39 -26.88 42.93
C TRP A 82 14.72 -26.48 41.61
N LEU A 83 13.56 -25.82 41.65
CA LEU A 83 12.91 -25.27 40.46
C LEU A 83 13.55 -23.95 40.01
N VAL A 84 14.33 -23.29 40.87
CA VAL A 84 14.96 -21.99 40.59
C VAL A 84 15.85 -22.03 39.34
N PRO A 85 16.74 -23.02 39.12
CA PRO A 85 17.54 -23.10 37.89
C PRO A 85 16.68 -23.33 36.64
N VAL A 86 15.61 -24.13 36.75
CA VAL A 86 14.67 -24.42 35.64
C VAL A 86 13.89 -23.16 35.27
N SER A 87 13.39 -22.43 36.26
CA SER A 87 12.71 -21.14 36.06
C SER A 87 13.63 -20.07 35.49
N ILE A 88 14.91 -20.05 35.87
CA ILE A 88 15.91 -19.14 35.30
C ILE A 88 16.20 -19.47 33.83
N ALA A 89 16.36 -20.75 33.48
CA ALA A 89 16.61 -21.16 32.09
C ALA A 89 15.39 -20.91 31.18
N ALA A 90 14.19 -21.24 31.65
CA ALA A 90 12.95 -20.94 30.94
C ALA A 90 12.74 -19.42 30.77
N LEU A 91 13.06 -18.64 31.80
CA LEU A 91 13.01 -17.18 31.74
C LEU A 91 14.03 -16.64 30.73
N ALA A 92 15.27 -17.11 30.72
CA ALA A 92 16.28 -16.65 29.78
C ALA A 92 15.86 -16.91 28.33
N GLY A 93 15.25 -18.07 28.04
CA GLY A 93 14.66 -18.38 26.75
C GLY A 93 13.47 -17.48 26.39
N LEU A 94 12.56 -17.23 27.34
CA LEU A 94 11.37 -16.40 27.13
C LEU A 94 11.75 -14.92 26.97
N VAL A 95 12.71 -14.42 27.75
CA VAL A 95 13.27 -13.07 27.63
C VAL A 95 14.02 -12.93 26.31
N GLY A 96 14.79 -13.93 25.87
CA GLY A 96 15.44 -13.91 24.55
C GLY A 96 14.44 -13.85 23.39
N TYR A 97 13.41 -14.70 23.43
CA TYR A 97 12.30 -14.66 22.46
C TYR A 97 11.56 -13.31 22.49
N TYR A 98 11.25 -12.82 23.69
CA TYR A 98 10.57 -11.54 23.87
C TYR A 98 11.46 -10.36 23.48
N GLN A 99 12.79 -10.43 23.66
CA GLN A 99 13.73 -9.43 23.17
C GLN A 99 13.71 -9.32 21.64
N GLY A 100 13.59 -10.44 20.93
CA GLY A 100 13.39 -10.45 19.48
C GLY A 100 12.12 -9.69 19.07
N PHE A 101 11.03 -9.88 19.82
CA PHE A 101 9.77 -9.15 19.62
C PHE A 101 9.86 -7.67 20.04
N MET A 102 10.58 -7.35 21.12
CA MET A 102 10.81 -6.01 21.64
C MET A 102 11.68 -5.16 20.71
N ALA A 103 12.69 -5.76 20.06
CA ALA A 103 13.52 -5.09 19.07
C ALA A 103 12.70 -4.48 17.93
N HIS A 104 11.54 -5.07 17.63
CA HIS A 104 10.62 -4.63 16.59
C HIS A 104 9.41 -3.85 17.13
N SER A 105 9.27 -3.68 18.45
CA SER A 105 8.09 -3.08 19.08
C SER A 105 7.95 -1.59 18.79
N PHE A 106 9.07 -0.90 18.57
CA PHE A 106 9.03 0.44 18.03
C PHE A 106 9.10 0.43 16.51
N SER A 107 9.64 -0.60 15.85
CA SER A 107 9.66 -0.70 14.38
C SER A 107 8.27 -0.80 13.75
N SER A 108 7.29 -1.38 14.45
CA SER A 108 5.89 -1.40 14.02
C SER A 108 5.18 -0.04 14.12
N GLY A 109 5.83 0.98 14.67
CA GLY A 109 5.36 2.37 14.68
C GLY A 109 6.41 3.41 14.24
N SER A 110 7.67 3.00 14.05
CA SER A 110 8.80 3.87 13.68
C SER A 110 9.15 3.79 12.20
N SER A 111 8.56 2.85 11.45
CA SER A 111 8.38 3.06 10.00
C SER A 111 7.37 4.17 9.70
N GLU A 112 6.56 4.60 10.68
CA GLU A 112 5.57 5.68 10.51
C GLU A 112 5.96 7.05 11.08
N ILE A 113 7.04 7.17 11.87
CA ILE A 113 7.46 8.47 12.44
C ILE A 113 8.90 8.85 12.07
N GLN A 114 9.75 7.91 11.66
CA GLN A 114 11.02 8.27 10.99
C GLN A 114 10.86 8.59 9.50
N GLY A 115 9.62 8.54 9.00
CA GLY A 115 9.19 8.97 7.65
C GLY A 115 8.52 10.35 7.63
N LEU A 116 8.86 11.24 8.56
CA LEU A 116 8.44 12.66 8.52
C LEU A 116 9.58 13.62 8.14
N ALA A 117 10.80 13.12 7.91
CA ALA A 117 11.65 13.70 6.88
C ALA A 117 11.16 13.08 5.58
N ALA A 118 10.68 13.89 4.64
CA ALA A 118 10.36 13.36 3.32
C ALA A 118 11.63 12.70 2.77
N VAL A 119 11.55 11.40 2.52
CA VAL A 119 12.64 10.66 1.89
C VAL A 119 12.56 11.06 0.42
N TYR A 120 13.36 12.05 0.06
CA TYR A 120 13.46 12.51 -1.31
C TYR A 120 14.25 11.51 -2.14
N ASP A 121 13.95 11.45 -3.43
CA ASP A 121 14.77 10.68 -4.35
C ASP A 121 16.20 11.25 -4.36
N PRO A 122 17.23 10.44 -4.05
CA PRO A 122 18.62 10.91 -3.94
C PRO A 122 19.26 11.25 -5.30
N SER A 123 18.50 11.12 -6.40
CA SER A 123 18.93 11.50 -7.75
C SER A 123 18.15 12.69 -8.31
N SER A 124 17.09 13.14 -7.64
CA SER A 124 16.26 14.29 -8.03
C SER A 124 15.32 14.64 -6.87
N GLU A 125 15.70 15.54 -5.98
CA GLU A 125 14.94 15.85 -4.77
C GLU A 125 13.70 16.72 -5.02
N LEU A 126 13.69 17.52 -6.09
CA LEU A 126 12.63 18.49 -6.37
C LEU A 126 12.05 18.34 -7.77
N LEU A 127 10.77 18.68 -7.90
CA LEU A 127 10.06 18.92 -9.15
C LEU A 127 9.71 20.42 -9.21
N VAL A 128 10.20 21.09 -10.25
CA VAL A 128 10.04 22.53 -10.44
C VAL A 128 9.25 22.77 -11.72
N GLU A 129 8.09 23.39 -11.60
CA GLU A 129 7.26 23.81 -12.73
C GLU A 129 7.66 25.23 -13.14
N LEU A 130 7.99 25.40 -14.41
CA LEU A 130 8.25 26.72 -14.99
C LEU A 130 7.00 27.26 -15.67
N ALA A 131 6.93 28.57 -15.81
CA ALA A 131 5.92 29.21 -16.64
C ALA A 131 6.09 28.79 -18.11
N GLU A 132 4.97 28.60 -18.82
CA GLU A 132 4.94 28.15 -20.21
C GLU A 132 5.94 28.91 -21.11
N GLY A 133 6.70 28.16 -21.91
CA GLY A 133 7.71 28.71 -22.82
C GLY A 133 9.01 29.17 -22.15
N THR A 134 9.15 28.96 -20.84
CA THR A 134 10.38 29.25 -20.09
C THR A 134 11.31 28.04 -20.12
N GLY A 135 12.59 28.28 -20.43
CA GLY A 135 13.65 27.26 -20.37
C GLY A 135 14.38 27.22 -19.03
N GLU A 136 15.23 26.20 -18.85
CA GLU A 136 16.05 25.99 -17.64
C GLU A 136 16.96 27.18 -17.27
N ASP A 137 17.28 28.06 -18.23
CA ASP A 137 18.05 29.29 -18.01
C ASP A 137 17.44 30.19 -16.93
N ALA A 138 16.11 30.12 -16.73
CA ALA A 138 15.44 30.84 -15.66
C ALA A 138 15.94 30.45 -14.26
N LEU A 139 16.41 29.22 -14.10
CA LEU A 139 16.92 28.67 -12.84
C LEU A 139 18.44 28.88 -12.67
N ALA A 140 19.15 29.41 -13.68
CA ALA A 140 20.61 29.42 -13.74
C ALA A 140 21.30 30.15 -12.58
N THR A 141 20.65 31.14 -11.96
CA THR A 141 21.21 31.85 -10.80
C THR A 141 21.25 30.97 -9.57
N VAL A 142 20.13 30.33 -9.24
CA VAL A 142 20.02 29.42 -8.08
C VAL A 142 20.79 28.13 -8.35
N ALA A 143 20.73 27.61 -9.59
CA ALA A 143 21.47 26.43 -9.99
C ALA A 143 22.98 26.61 -9.85
N ARG A 144 23.55 27.76 -10.24
CA ARG A 144 24.99 28.03 -10.03
C ARG A 144 25.35 28.21 -8.56
N LYS A 145 24.45 28.78 -7.75
CA LYS A 145 24.69 29.01 -6.32
C LYS A 145 24.79 27.68 -5.53
N TYR A 146 23.95 26.71 -5.87
CA TYR A 146 23.84 25.43 -5.17
C TYR A 146 24.32 24.23 -5.99
N GLU A 147 24.99 24.47 -7.11
CA GLU A 147 25.49 23.43 -8.04
C GLU A 147 24.40 22.42 -8.47
N LEU A 148 23.17 22.91 -8.64
CA LEU A 148 22.00 22.08 -8.97
C LEU A 148 22.16 21.48 -10.37
N LYS A 149 21.83 20.18 -10.50
CA LYS A 149 21.65 19.56 -11.81
C LYS A 149 20.17 19.47 -12.11
N MET A 150 19.82 19.71 -13.37
CA MET A 150 18.43 19.80 -13.78
C MET A 150 18.27 19.06 -15.09
N GLU A 151 17.14 18.40 -15.24
CA GLU A 151 16.71 17.81 -16.50
C GLU A 151 15.19 17.87 -16.61
N ARG A 152 14.66 17.75 -17.82
CA ARG A 152 13.21 17.71 -18.01
C ARG A 152 12.60 16.55 -17.23
N ALA A 153 11.59 16.84 -16.42
CA ALA A 153 10.95 15.86 -15.56
C ALA A 153 10.10 14.90 -16.37
N PHE A 154 9.28 15.42 -17.30
CA PHE A 154 8.29 14.65 -18.05
C PHE A 154 8.30 15.02 -19.54
N THR A 155 7.92 14.06 -20.38
CA THR A 155 7.84 14.21 -21.84
C THR A 155 6.57 13.52 -22.35
N PRO A 156 5.38 14.07 -22.06
CA PRO A 156 4.11 13.52 -22.53
C PRO A 156 4.10 13.46 -24.06
N ALA A 157 3.47 12.44 -24.65
CA ALA A 157 3.36 12.35 -26.11
C ALA A 157 2.47 13.46 -26.71
N PHE A 158 1.60 14.07 -25.90
CA PHE A 158 0.67 15.13 -26.27
C PHE A 158 0.81 16.32 -25.30
N PRO A 159 1.86 17.14 -25.43
CA PRO A 159 2.14 18.26 -24.52
C PRO A 159 1.02 19.32 -24.49
N GLU A 160 0.23 19.45 -25.56
CA GLU A 160 -0.92 20.35 -25.58
C GLU A 160 -2.06 19.97 -24.61
N ALA A 161 -2.06 18.73 -24.11
CA ALA A 161 -3.07 18.23 -23.17
C ALA A 161 -2.61 18.31 -21.70
N THR A 162 -1.36 18.73 -21.43
CA THR A 162 -0.87 18.87 -20.06
C THR A 162 0.40 19.71 -20.00
N GLU A 163 0.49 20.58 -19.00
CA GLU A 163 1.68 21.40 -18.71
C GLU A 163 2.78 20.59 -17.95
N LEU A 164 2.74 19.25 -18.02
CA LEU A 164 3.76 18.41 -17.37
C LEU A 164 5.12 18.50 -18.05
N ASP A 165 5.18 18.87 -19.32
CA ASP A 165 6.45 19.11 -20.00
C ASP A 165 7.20 20.32 -19.43
N ASP A 166 6.52 21.28 -18.79
CA ASP A 166 7.14 22.45 -18.13
C ASP A 166 7.82 22.12 -16.79
N TYR A 167 7.77 20.87 -16.34
CA TYR A 167 8.47 20.44 -15.13
C TYR A 167 9.92 20.05 -15.38
N PHE A 168 10.79 20.45 -14.46
CA PHE A 168 12.17 20.04 -14.34
C PHE A 168 12.40 19.26 -13.05
N ALA A 169 13.13 18.15 -13.16
CA ALA A 169 13.64 17.42 -12.02
C ALA A 169 14.97 18.04 -11.62
N VAL A 170 15.10 18.41 -10.34
CA VAL A 170 16.26 19.13 -9.82
C VAL A 170 16.93 18.27 -8.75
N ASP A 171 18.19 17.94 -9.00
CA ASP A 171 19.11 17.19 -8.13
C ASP A 171 19.93 18.19 -7.30
N VAL A 172 19.81 18.06 -5.97
CA VAL A 172 20.47 18.88 -4.97
C VAL A 172 21.69 18.11 -4.46
N PRO A 173 22.92 18.59 -4.75
CA PRO A 173 24.12 17.88 -4.31
C PRO A 173 24.15 17.65 -2.80
N PRO A 174 24.68 16.51 -2.31
CA PRO A 174 24.62 16.15 -0.89
C PRO A 174 25.17 17.21 0.07
N GLN A 175 26.16 18.00 -0.34
CA GLN A 175 26.72 19.10 0.45
C GLN A 175 25.71 20.24 0.74
N PHE A 176 24.65 20.36 -0.07
CA PHE A 176 23.58 21.35 0.05
C PHE A 176 22.26 20.75 0.55
N SER A 177 22.22 19.47 0.93
CA SER A 177 21.03 18.82 1.47
C SER A 177 20.43 19.55 2.69
N GLY A 178 21.27 20.17 3.52
CA GLY A 178 20.84 21.01 4.65
C GLY A 178 20.23 22.37 4.26
N ASN A 179 20.33 22.77 2.99
CA ASN A 179 19.80 24.03 2.45
C ASN A 179 18.49 23.82 1.67
N LEU A 180 17.89 22.63 1.67
CA LEU A 180 16.73 22.34 0.82
C LEU A 180 15.58 23.34 0.97
N ASP A 181 15.21 23.71 2.21
CA ASP A 181 14.16 24.71 2.46
C ASP A 181 14.53 26.10 1.93
N GLU A 182 15.82 26.46 1.93
CA GLU A 182 16.32 27.72 1.37
C GLU A 182 16.30 27.67 -0.16
N ILE A 183 16.72 26.56 -0.76
CA ILE A 183 16.67 26.32 -2.20
C ILE A 183 15.23 26.41 -2.71
N ILE A 184 14.27 25.73 -2.05
CA ILE A 184 12.85 25.79 -2.40
C ILE A 184 12.35 27.24 -2.36
N ARG A 185 12.66 27.99 -1.29
CA ARG A 185 12.25 29.41 -1.17
C ARG A 185 12.87 30.29 -2.26
N GLU A 186 14.13 30.07 -2.61
CA GLU A 186 14.80 30.85 -3.67
C GLU A 186 14.22 30.54 -5.05
N LEU A 187 13.98 29.25 -5.36
CA LEU A 187 13.34 28.84 -6.60
C LEU A 187 11.92 29.42 -6.71
N GLN A 188 11.11 29.32 -5.65
CA GLN A 188 9.75 29.87 -5.62
C GLN A 188 9.67 31.40 -5.77
N ASN A 189 10.76 32.13 -5.51
CA ASN A 189 10.81 33.59 -5.67
C ASN A 189 11.19 34.03 -7.10
N ILE A 190 11.53 33.09 -7.99
CA ILE A 190 11.81 33.39 -9.40
C ILE A 190 10.46 33.60 -10.09
N SER A 191 10.30 34.74 -10.77
CA SER A 191 9.03 35.11 -11.42
C SER A 191 8.54 34.14 -12.50
N SER A 192 9.46 33.33 -13.05
CA SER A 192 9.18 32.32 -14.08
C SER A 192 9.03 30.90 -13.52
N VAL A 193 8.99 30.74 -12.20
CA VAL A 193 8.71 29.48 -11.50
C VAL A 193 7.29 29.54 -10.97
N ASP A 194 6.43 28.65 -11.47
CA ASP A 194 5.03 28.58 -11.07
C ASP A 194 4.84 27.70 -9.84
N TRP A 195 5.69 26.69 -9.67
CA TRP A 195 5.61 25.76 -8.55
C TRP A 195 6.93 25.07 -8.25
N VAL A 196 7.10 24.71 -6.98
CA VAL A 196 8.18 23.82 -6.53
C VAL A 196 7.58 22.84 -5.53
N GLU A 197 7.68 21.56 -5.81
CA GLU A 197 7.30 20.49 -4.90
C GLU A 197 8.41 19.46 -4.76
N PRO A 198 8.47 18.73 -3.64
CA PRO A 198 9.45 17.67 -3.48
C PRO A 198 9.11 16.45 -4.33
N ASN A 199 10.14 15.73 -4.77
CA ASN A 199 9.98 14.42 -5.42
C ASN A 199 9.98 13.32 -4.35
N GLU A 200 8.80 13.02 -3.81
CA GLU A 200 8.65 12.08 -2.70
C GLU A 200 8.90 10.63 -3.13
N THR A 201 9.48 9.81 -2.24
CA THR A 201 9.63 8.37 -2.49
C THR A 201 8.49 7.58 -1.86
N VAL A 202 8.10 6.51 -2.55
CA VAL A 202 7.10 5.53 -2.15
C VAL A 202 7.79 4.18 -2.06
N SER A 203 7.43 3.39 -1.05
CA SER A 203 7.94 2.04 -0.86
C SER A 203 6.79 1.07 -0.69
N VAL A 204 6.83 -0.03 -1.43
CA VAL A 204 5.91 -1.16 -1.28
C VAL A 204 6.69 -2.40 -0.87
N ALA A 205 6.12 -3.12 0.09
CA ALA A 205 6.61 -4.43 0.48
C ALA A 205 5.41 -5.36 0.64
N PRO A 206 5.39 -6.52 -0.04
CA PRO A 206 4.40 -7.55 0.21
C PRO A 206 4.32 -7.84 1.70
N GLN A 207 3.12 -7.73 2.27
CA GLN A 207 2.86 -8.11 3.65
C GLN A 207 2.30 -9.53 3.62
N PRO A 208 3.04 -10.55 4.10
CA PRO A 208 2.55 -11.91 4.14
C PRO A 208 1.20 -12.01 4.85
N GLY A 209 0.29 -12.76 4.26
CA GLY A 209 -1.01 -13.14 4.82
C GLY A 209 -0.99 -14.52 5.44
N ASN A 210 -2.04 -14.80 6.20
CA ASN A 210 -2.35 -16.16 6.61
C ASN A 210 -3.09 -16.88 5.48
N PRO A 211 -3.09 -18.23 5.45
CA PRO A 211 -3.96 -18.96 4.54
C PRO A 211 -5.41 -18.46 4.65
N PRO A 212 -6.06 -18.12 3.52
CA PRO A 212 -7.43 -17.61 3.54
C PRO A 212 -8.42 -18.67 4.04
N PRO A 213 -9.59 -18.25 4.56
CA PRO A 213 -10.64 -19.19 4.88
C PRO A 213 -11.09 -19.96 3.62
N GLY A 214 -11.33 -21.25 3.79
CA GLY A 214 -11.77 -22.11 2.68
C GLY A 214 -13.16 -21.74 2.20
N VAL A 215 -13.31 -21.55 0.89
CA VAL A 215 -14.57 -21.28 0.21
C VAL A 215 -15.17 -22.58 -0.32
N ASN A 216 -16.34 -22.96 0.19
CA ASN A 216 -17.10 -24.11 -0.30
C ASN A 216 -18.22 -23.66 -1.26
N LYS A 217 -17.84 -22.98 -2.34
CA LYS A 217 -18.76 -22.47 -3.36
C LYS A 217 -18.29 -22.86 -4.75
N ARG A 218 -19.26 -23.11 -5.64
CA ARG A 218 -18.98 -23.37 -7.06
C ARG A 218 -19.17 -22.08 -7.85
N PHE A 219 -18.12 -21.67 -8.56
CA PHE A 219 -18.13 -20.49 -9.43
C PHE A 219 -18.44 -20.82 -10.90
N GLY A 220 -18.53 -22.11 -11.25
CA GLY A 220 -18.82 -22.54 -12.62
C GLY A 220 -17.64 -22.40 -13.59
N ILE A 221 -16.43 -22.26 -13.06
CA ILE A 221 -15.12 -22.34 -13.74
C ILE A 221 -14.23 -23.35 -13.00
N ASN A 222 -13.14 -23.79 -13.62
CA ASN A 222 -12.38 -24.99 -13.21
C ASN A 222 -11.02 -24.72 -12.52
N ASP A 223 -10.76 -23.49 -12.12
CA ASP A 223 -9.49 -23.06 -11.53
C ASP A 223 -9.31 -23.66 -10.11
N PRO A 224 -8.21 -24.37 -9.82
CA PRO A 224 -8.04 -25.09 -8.56
C PRO A 224 -7.94 -24.20 -7.31
N GLY A 225 -7.54 -22.93 -7.47
CA GLY A 225 -7.36 -21.95 -6.41
C GLY A 225 -8.64 -21.25 -5.95
N LEU A 226 -9.79 -21.48 -6.60
CA LEU A 226 -11.07 -20.82 -6.26
C LEU A 226 -11.49 -21.03 -4.80
N GLY A 227 -11.13 -22.16 -4.21
CA GLY A 227 -11.39 -22.45 -2.79
C GLY A 227 -10.63 -21.53 -1.82
N GLN A 228 -9.66 -20.75 -2.30
CA GLN A 228 -8.88 -19.78 -1.52
C GLN A 228 -9.34 -18.32 -1.77
N LEU A 229 -10.25 -18.09 -2.72
CA LEU A 229 -10.70 -16.75 -3.10
C LEU A 229 -11.92 -16.32 -2.28
N TRP A 230 -11.75 -16.10 -0.96
CA TRP A 230 -12.85 -15.63 -0.11
C TRP A 230 -13.49 -14.32 -0.60
N GLY A 231 -12.68 -13.44 -1.22
CA GLY A 231 -13.16 -12.21 -1.84
C GLY A 231 -14.20 -12.47 -2.94
N PHE A 232 -14.06 -13.55 -3.70
CA PHE A 232 -15.04 -13.92 -4.72
C PHE A 232 -16.40 -14.28 -4.10
N ASP A 233 -16.41 -14.96 -2.94
CA ASP A 233 -17.66 -15.25 -2.24
C ASP A 233 -18.29 -13.99 -1.67
N ALA A 234 -17.50 -13.14 -1.00
CA ALA A 234 -17.96 -11.85 -0.46
C ALA A 234 -18.59 -10.94 -1.53
N MET A 235 -17.99 -10.94 -2.73
CA MET A 235 -18.45 -10.16 -3.88
C MET A 235 -19.51 -10.88 -4.73
N GLU A 236 -19.87 -12.13 -4.40
CA GLU A 236 -20.83 -12.96 -5.13
C GLU A 236 -20.48 -13.14 -6.62
N VAL A 237 -19.21 -13.45 -6.90
CA VAL A 237 -18.70 -13.64 -8.28
C VAL A 237 -19.34 -14.84 -8.98
N ASP A 238 -19.81 -15.84 -8.23
CA ASP A 238 -20.60 -16.95 -8.76
C ASP A 238 -21.82 -16.45 -9.55
N LYS A 239 -22.52 -15.44 -9.00
CA LYS A 239 -23.69 -14.86 -9.66
C LYS A 239 -23.33 -13.99 -10.85
N LEU A 240 -22.16 -13.34 -10.82
CA LEU A 240 -21.62 -12.63 -11.99
C LEU A 240 -21.43 -13.62 -13.14
N PHE A 241 -20.72 -14.71 -12.87
CA PHE A 241 -20.39 -15.74 -13.84
C PHE A 241 -21.62 -16.45 -14.40
N ASP A 242 -22.59 -16.80 -13.55
CA ASP A 242 -23.87 -17.37 -14.01
C ASP A 242 -24.62 -16.40 -14.93
N TYR A 243 -24.61 -15.11 -14.60
CA TYR A 243 -25.26 -14.08 -15.41
C TYR A 243 -24.54 -13.89 -16.76
N MET A 244 -23.21 -13.81 -16.78
CA MET A 244 -22.42 -13.70 -18.02
C MET A 244 -22.69 -14.89 -18.94
N ALA A 245 -22.68 -16.11 -18.41
CA ALA A 245 -22.96 -17.32 -19.16
C ALA A 245 -24.41 -17.37 -19.69
N SER A 246 -25.38 -17.10 -18.83
CA SER A 246 -26.81 -17.19 -19.18
C SER A 246 -27.24 -16.16 -20.22
N ASN A 247 -26.56 -15.00 -20.25
CA ASN A 247 -26.84 -13.93 -21.21
C ASN A 247 -25.90 -13.95 -22.42
N SER A 248 -25.00 -14.94 -22.53
CA SER A 248 -24.00 -15.03 -23.60
C SER A 248 -23.26 -13.70 -23.81
N LEU A 249 -22.83 -13.08 -22.71
CA LEU A 249 -22.24 -11.75 -22.74
C LEU A 249 -20.92 -11.78 -23.52
N SER A 250 -20.75 -10.85 -24.46
CA SER A 250 -19.53 -10.69 -25.24
C SER A 250 -19.01 -9.26 -25.13
N PRO A 251 -17.69 -9.05 -24.96
CA PRO A 251 -17.10 -7.71 -24.93
C PRO A 251 -17.14 -7.06 -26.31
N LYS A 252 -17.19 -5.72 -26.35
CA LYS A 252 -16.98 -4.93 -27.58
C LYS A 252 -15.51 -4.95 -28.00
N ARG A 253 -14.61 -4.96 -27.02
CA ARG A 253 -13.17 -5.17 -27.18
C ARG A 253 -12.55 -5.64 -25.87
N LYS A 254 -11.33 -6.16 -25.92
CA LYS A 254 -10.54 -6.38 -24.71
C LYS A 254 -10.14 -5.04 -24.10
N ALA A 255 -10.28 -4.92 -22.78
CA ALA A 255 -9.80 -3.78 -22.02
C ALA A 255 -8.38 -4.04 -21.49
N LEU A 256 -7.48 -3.08 -21.65
CA LEU A 256 -6.09 -3.21 -21.20
C LEU A 256 -5.89 -2.55 -19.83
N ILE A 257 -5.46 -3.34 -18.84
CA ILE A 257 -5.19 -2.87 -17.47
C ILE A 257 -3.68 -2.72 -17.29
N ALA A 258 -3.20 -1.52 -16.95
CA ALA A 258 -1.81 -1.29 -16.59
C ALA A 258 -1.57 -1.47 -15.09
N ILE A 259 -0.66 -2.37 -14.73
CA ILE A 259 -0.17 -2.52 -13.35
C ILE A 259 1.09 -1.67 -13.20
N LEU A 260 0.95 -0.51 -12.56
CA LEU A 260 2.07 0.39 -12.26
C LEU A 260 2.68 -0.01 -10.92
N ASP A 261 3.71 -0.86 -10.96
CA ASP A 261 4.24 -1.53 -9.77
C ASP A 261 5.73 -1.92 -9.95
N THR A 262 6.13 -3.04 -9.36
CA THR A 262 7.48 -3.63 -9.33
C THR A 262 7.85 -4.45 -10.58
N GLY A 263 6.92 -4.53 -11.54
CA GLY A 263 6.97 -5.40 -12.71
C GLY A 263 5.87 -6.47 -12.65
N VAL A 264 5.73 -7.27 -13.72
CA VAL A 264 4.86 -8.45 -13.73
C VAL A 264 5.60 -9.60 -14.39
N ASP A 265 5.60 -10.79 -13.79
CA ASP A 265 6.09 -12.01 -14.43
C ASP A 265 5.18 -12.39 -15.61
N ALA A 266 5.52 -11.90 -16.81
CA ALA A 266 4.76 -12.12 -18.04
C ALA A 266 4.69 -13.59 -18.45
N GLN A 267 5.57 -14.45 -17.93
CA GLN A 267 5.62 -15.88 -18.26
C GLN A 267 4.87 -16.74 -17.25
N HIS A 268 4.29 -16.13 -16.21
CA HIS A 268 3.47 -16.83 -15.24
C HIS A 268 2.32 -17.56 -15.96
N GLU A 269 2.16 -18.86 -15.68
CA GLU A 269 1.23 -19.73 -16.42
C GLU A 269 -0.22 -19.25 -16.40
N ASP A 270 -0.58 -18.54 -15.33
CA ASP A 270 -1.90 -18.00 -15.06
C ASP A 270 -2.09 -16.52 -15.47
N ILE A 271 -1.09 -15.93 -16.13
CA ILE A 271 -1.11 -14.53 -16.59
C ILE A 271 -0.80 -14.44 -18.08
N LYS A 272 0.14 -15.25 -18.58
CA LYS A 272 0.72 -15.14 -19.94
C LYS A 272 -0.30 -15.01 -21.08
N ASP A 273 -1.45 -15.67 -20.99
CA ASP A 273 -2.48 -15.65 -22.06
C ASP A 273 -3.32 -14.37 -22.05
N ASN A 274 -3.31 -13.62 -20.93
CA ASN A 274 -3.89 -12.29 -20.79
C ASN A 274 -2.82 -11.18 -20.78
N PHE A 275 -1.53 -11.52 -20.89
CA PHE A 275 -0.45 -10.52 -20.80
C PHE A 275 -0.21 -9.83 -22.14
N HIS A 276 -0.20 -8.50 -22.13
CA HIS A 276 0.15 -7.67 -23.27
C HIS A 276 1.41 -6.86 -22.96
N SER A 277 2.55 -7.28 -23.51
CA SER A 277 3.81 -6.56 -23.32
C SER A 277 3.82 -5.24 -24.09
N THR A 278 3.81 -4.12 -23.38
CA THR A 278 4.07 -2.79 -23.98
C THR A 278 5.57 -2.51 -24.05
N LYS A 279 6.35 -3.07 -23.11
CA LYS A 279 7.80 -2.90 -23.05
C LYS A 279 8.45 -4.08 -22.30
N PRO A 280 9.28 -4.90 -22.98
CA PRO A 280 9.87 -6.10 -22.38
C PRO A 280 10.67 -5.89 -21.09
N ALA A 281 11.16 -4.66 -20.84
CA ALA A 281 11.88 -4.32 -19.61
C ALA A 281 10.99 -4.26 -18.36
N TYR A 282 9.67 -4.32 -18.51
CA TYR A 282 8.70 -4.33 -17.40
C TYR A 282 8.14 -5.73 -17.12
N ASP A 283 8.41 -6.69 -18.01
CA ASP A 283 7.86 -8.05 -18.01
C ASP A 283 8.57 -9.00 -17.01
N ASP A 284 9.36 -8.42 -16.11
CA ASP A 284 10.05 -9.10 -15.02
C ASP A 284 9.67 -8.51 -13.66
N ASP A 285 9.39 -9.36 -12.69
CA ASP A 285 9.07 -8.93 -11.34
C ASP A 285 9.98 -9.60 -10.30
N PRO A 286 11.11 -8.96 -9.95
CA PRO A 286 12.01 -9.49 -8.94
C PRO A 286 11.46 -9.38 -7.51
N LYS A 287 10.40 -8.58 -7.28
CA LYS A 287 9.84 -8.34 -5.94
C LYS A 287 8.62 -9.20 -5.66
N GLY A 288 7.81 -9.47 -6.68
CA GLY A 288 6.60 -10.29 -6.67
C GLY A 288 5.30 -9.56 -6.35
N HIS A 289 5.36 -8.26 -6.04
CA HIS A 289 4.18 -7.48 -5.66
C HIS A 289 3.28 -7.20 -6.87
N GLY A 290 3.86 -6.75 -7.99
CA GLY A 290 3.10 -6.43 -9.19
C GLY A 290 2.51 -7.68 -9.85
N THR A 291 3.23 -8.80 -9.84
CA THR A 291 2.69 -10.10 -10.29
C THR A 291 1.48 -10.53 -9.47
N HIS A 292 1.47 -10.26 -8.16
CA HIS A 292 0.32 -10.55 -7.29
C HIS A 292 -0.88 -9.68 -7.63
N CYS A 293 -0.67 -8.39 -7.85
CA CYS A 293 -1.71 -7.48 -8.31
C CYS A 293 -2.25 -7.85 -9.70
N ALA A 294 -1.39 -8.26 -10.63
CA ALA A 294 -1.79 -8.67 -11.98
C ALA A 294 -2.72 -9.89 -11.97
N GLY A 295 -2.43 -10.90 -11.14
CA GLY A 295 -3.30 -12.07 -10.98
C GLY A 295 -4.69 -11.71 -10.45
N ILE A 296 -4.77 -10.81 -9.45
CA ILE A 296 -6.06 -10.35 -8.91
C ILE A 296 -6.87 -9.63 -10.00
N ALA A 297 -6.23 -8.78 -10.79
CA ALA A 297 -6.91 -7.98 -11.81
C ALA A 297 -7.34 -8.81 -13.03
N ALA A 298 -6.49 -9.73 -13.49
CA ALA A 298 -6.58 -10.29 -14.84
C ALA A 298 -6.01 -11.72 -14.99
N ALA A 299 -5.93 -12.52 -13.92
CA ALA A 299 -5.63 -13.95 -14.06
C ALA A 299 -6.53 -14.62 -15.11
N VAL A 300 -5.93 -15.59 -15.80
CA VAL A 300 -6.52 -16.38 -16.88
C VAL A 300 -7.55 -17.33 -16.29
N SER A 301 -8.82 -16.94 -16.30
CA SER A 301 -9.88 -17.76 -15.72
C SER A 301 -10.25 -18.96 -16.60
N ASN A 302 -10.70 -20.04 -15.95
CA ASN A 302 -11.20 -21.27 -16.56
C ASN A 302 -10.14 -22.01 -17.41
N ASN A 303 -8.86 -21.89 -17.03
CA ASN A 303 -7.74 -22.58 -17.67
C ASN A 303 -7.30 -23.87 -16.93
N GLY A 304 -7.91 -24.16 -15.77
CA GLY A 304 -7.56 -25.32 -14.93
C GLY A 304 -6.29 -25.13 -14.10
N VAL A 305 -5.82 -23.90 -13.92
CA VAL A 305 -4.60 -23.51 -13.21
C VAL A 305 -4.93 -22.42 -12.20
N GLY A 306 -4.22 -22.38 -11.08
CA GLY A 306 -4.20 -21.21 -10.20
C GLY A 306 -5.53 -20.57 -9.80
N VAL A 307 -5.58 -19.25 -9.96
CA VAL A 307 -6.66 -18.35 -9.53
C VAL A 307 -7.42 -17.80 -10.74
N ALA A 308 -8.45 -17.00 -10.49
CA ALA A 308 -9.28 -16.41 -11.55
C ALA A 308 -9.45 -14.91 -11.33
N SER A 309 -9.82 -14.20 -12.39
CA SER A 309 -10.25 -12.79 -12.36
C SER A 309 -11.76 -12.65 -12.51
N PHE A 310 -12.30 -11.43 -12.57
CA PHE A 310 -13.73 -11.22 -12.84
C PHE A 310 -14.14 -11.51 -14.28
N SER A 311 -13.17 -11.69 -15.18
CA SER A 311 -13.40 -12.16 -16.53
C SER A 311 -13.57 -13.67 -16.49
N ARG A 312 -14.73 -14.20 -16.92
CA ARG A 312 -15.02 -15.64 -16.90
C ARG A 312 -14.13 -16.45 -17.86
N ASP A 313 -13.53 -15.76 -18.83
CA ASP A 313 -12.56 -16.25 -19.80
C ASP A 313 -11.63 -15.10 -20.24
N ASN A 314 -10.72 -15.37 -21.19
CA ASN A 314 -9.69 -14.43 -21.66
C ASN A 314 -10.19 -13.38 -22.67
N SER A 315 -11.51 -13.24 -22.89
CA SER A 315 -12.04 -12.37 -23.95
C SER A 315 -12.25 -10.91 -23.52
N PHE A 316 -12.28 -10.63 -22.22
CA PHE A 316 -12.69 -9.31 -21.69
C PHE A 316 -11.52 -8.39 -21.33
N VAL A 317 -10.46 -8.91 -20.73
CA VAL A 317 -9.36 -8.09 -20.20
C VAL A 317 -8.00 -8.64 -20.61
N GLU A 318 -7.06 -7.73 -20.77
CA GLU A 318 -5.62 -7.97 -20.84
C GLU A 318 -4.93 -7.13 -19.77
N VAL A 319 -3.71 -7.52 -19.41
CA VAL A 319 -2.89 -6.82 -18.42
C VAL A 319 -1.51 -6.52 -18.99
N THR A 320 -1.01 -5.33 -18.73
CA THR A 320 0.37 -4.91 -19.02
C THR A 320 1.07 -4.49 -17.73
N SER A 321 2.41 -4.51 -17.76
CA SER A 321 3.24 -3.99 -16.69
C SER A 321 3.83 -2.64 -17.06
N ILE A 322 3.83 -1.70 -16.11
CA ILE A 322 4.67 -0.50 -16.16
C ILE A 322 5.46 -0.43 -14.87
N LYS A 323 6.77 -0.65 -14.96
CA LYS A 323 7.65 -0.73 -13.79
C LYS A 323 8.02 0.66 -13.29
N VAL A 324 7.33 1.11 -12.24
CA VAL A 324 7.59 2.40 -11.58
C VAL A 324 8.30 2.23 -10.23
N LEU A 325 8.39 0.99 -9.75
CA LEU A 325 9.06 0.60 -8.52
C LEU A 325 10.25 -0.33 -8.83
N SER A 326 11.38 -0.07 -8.19
CA SER A 326 12.60 -0.88 -8.30
C SER A 326 12.45 -2.27 -7.68
N ALA A 327 13.46 -3.13 -7.84
CA ALA A 327 13.49 -4.47 -7.25
C ALA A 327 13.40 -4.49 -5.70
N SER A 328 13.74 -3.38 -5.04
CA SER A 328 13.54 -3.22 -3.59
C SER A 328 12.12 -2.79 -3.22
N GLY A 329 11.26 -2.49 -4.19
CA GLY A 329 9.90 -1.97 -4.01
C GLY A 329 9.83 -0.44 -3.86
N MET A 330 10.90 0.29 -4.20
CA MET A 330 10.94 1.75 -4.05
C MET A 330 10.81 2.46 -5.40
N GLY A 331 10.06 3.56 -5.44
CA GLY A 331 10.00 4.47 -6.59
C GLY A 331 9.77 5.91 -6.13
N SER A 332 9.91 6.87 -7.02
CA SER A 332 9.68 8.28 -6.70
C SER A 332 8.42 8.81 -7.39
N GLN A 333 7.90 9.92 -6.89
CA GLN A 333 6.77 10.62 -7.47
C GLN A 333 7.00 10.88 -8.97
N ARG A 334 8.22 11.25 -9.36
CA ARG A 334 8.62 11.39 -10.75
C ARG A 334 8.48 10.09 -11.54
N THR A 335 8.93 8.94 -11.04
CA THR A 335 8.84 7.67 -11.78
C THR A 335 7.39 7.19 -11.89
N ILE A 336 6.58 7.42 -10.85
CA ILE A 336 5.16 7.08 -10.85
C ILE A 336 4.39 7.94 -11.86
N ILE A 337 4.61 9.26 -11.85
CA ILE A 337 3.98 10.19 -12.81
C ILE A 337 4.38 9.84 -14.26
N LYS A 338 5.67 9.56 -14.51
CA LYS A 338 6.11 9.07 -15.82
C LYS A 338 5.37 7.80 -16.24
N GLY A 339 5.17 6.86 -15.31
CA GLY A 339 4.42 5.64 -15.59
C GLY A 339 2.94 5.90 -15.90
N ILE A 340 2.30 6.86 -15.24
CA ILE A 340 0.92 7.27 -15.53
C ILE A 340 0.83 7.83 -16.95
N LEU A 341 1.76 8.69 -17.34
CA LEU A 341 1.84 9.22 -18.71
C LEU A 341 2.09 8.10 -19.73
N GLU A 342 3.05 7.21 -19.48
CA GLU A 342 3.35 6.07 -20.36
C GLU A 342 2.14 5.14 -20.55
N ALA A 343 1.37 4.89 -19.49
CA ALA A 343 0.11 4.15 -19.58
C ALA A 343 -0.94 4.88 -20.42
N ALA A 344 -1.18 6.16 -20.14
CA ALA A 344 -2.16 6.95 -20.86
C ALA A 344 -1.81 7.06 -22.35
N ASP A 345 -0.53 7.24 -22.68
CA ASP A 345 -0.02 7.29 -24.06
C ASP A 345 -0.11 5.95 -24.78
N ALA A 346 -0.01 4.84 -24.05
CA ALA A 346 -0.26 3.50 -24.57
C ALA A 346 -1.75 3.19 -24.78
N GLY A 347 -2.66 4.10 -24.41
CA GLY A 347 -4.11 3.95 -24.58
C GLY A 347 -4.72 2.87 -23.68
N VAL A 348 -4.15 2.67 -22.49
CA VAL A 348 -4.69 1.68 -21.53
C VAL A 348 -6.04 2.13 -20.99
N ASP A 349 -6.86 1.16 -20.59
CA ASP A 349 -8.21 1.42 -20.11
C ASP A 349 -8.29 1.77 -18.64
N VAL A 350 -7.41 1.14 -17.85
CA VAL A 350 -7.37 1.26 -16.39
C VAL A 350 -5.92 1.30 -15.95
N ILE A 351 -5.58 2.26 -15.09
CA ILE A 351 -4.27 2.39 -14.45
C ILE A 351 -4.43 1.96 -13.00
N SER A 352 -3.80 0.84 -12.63
CA SER A 352 -3.83 0.27 -11.28
C SER A 352 -2.56 0.62 -10.51
N LEU A 353 -2.71 1.41 -9.45
CA LEU A 353 -1.62 1.92 -8.61
C LEU A 353 -1.74 1.33 -7.20
N SER A 354 -1.16 0.15 -7.00
CA SER A 354 -1.10 -0.52 -5.69
C SER A 354 0.01 0.04 -4.79
N LEU A 355 0.18 1.36 -4.83
CA LEU A 355 1.23 2.14 -4.22
C LEU A 355 0.69 3.48 -3.73
N GLY A 356 1.42 4.13 -2.84
CA GLY A 356 1.11 5.48 -2.39
C GLY A 356 1.93 5.89 -1.18
N GLY A 357 2.19 7.18 -1.05
CA GLY A 357 2.96 7.77 0.04
C GLY A 357 2.16 8.85 0.77
N PHE A 358 2.58 9.19 1.99
CA PHE A 358 2.04 10.35 2.68
C PHE A 358 2.37 11.60 1.88
N SER A 359 1.35 12.41 1.60
CA SER A 359 1.42 13.61 0.77
C SER A 359 0.48 14.68 1.33
N ASN A 360 0.49 15.87 0.74
CA ASN A 360 -0.50 16.89 1.04
C ASN A 360 -0.83 17.70 -0.23
N GLN A 361 -1.87 18.53 -0.18
CA GLN A 361 -2.30 19.35 -1.32
C GLN A 361 -1.20 20.24 -1.92
N THR A 362 -0.19 20.63 -1.13
CA THR A 362 0.95 21.43 -1.61
C THR A 362 2.03 20.60 -2.31
N LYS A 363 1.82 19.31 -2.52
CA LYS A 363 2.79 18.36 -3.09
C LYS A 363 2.19 17.43 -4.15
N GLU A 364 0.97 17.72 -4.58
CA GLU A 364 0.17 16.87 -5.47
C GLU A 364 -0.02 17.48 -6.85
N ARG A 365 0.64 18.61 -7.18
CA ARG A 365 0.31 19.37 -8.39
C ARG A 365 0.68 18.59 -9.65
N ALA A 366 1.86 17.97 -9.70
CA ALA A 366 2.24 17.13 -10.82
C ALA A 366 1.40 15.83 -10.88
N TYR A 367 1.01 15.27 -9.72
CA TYR A 367 0.10 14.12 -9.70
C TYR A 367 -1.27 14.48 -10.26
N GLN A 368 -1.84 15.63 -9.89
CA GLN A 368 -3.13 16.11 -10.40
C GLN A 368 -3.09 16.21 -11.92
N LYS A 369 -2.08 16.88 -12.48
CA LYS A 369 -1.92 17.02 -13.93
C LYS A 369 -1.79 15.68 -14.65
N ALA A 370 -1.12 14.70 -14.03
CA ALA A 370 -0.95 13.36 -14.61
C ALA A 370 -2.24 12.54 -14.58
N VAL A 371 -3.02 12.65 -13.49
CA VAL A 371 -4.33 12.02 -13.35
C VAL A 371 -5.33 12.63 -14.32
N ASP A 372 -5.34 13.96 -14.45
CA ASP A 372 -6.19 14.67 -15.41
C ASP A 372 -5.86 14.23 -16.85
N TYR A 373 -4.57 14.23 -17.21
CA TYR A 373 -4.12 13.72 -18.50
C TYR A 373 -4.58 12.29 -18.79
N ALA A 374 -4.42 11.38 -17.82
CA ALA A 374 -4.86 9.99 -17.96
C ALA A 374 -6.38 9.88 -18.13
N ASN A 375 -7.15 10.61 -17.32
CA ASN A 375 -8.60 10.61 -17.39
C ASN A 375 -9.12 11.20 -18.71
N GLU A 376 -8.50 12.28 -19.21
CA GLU A 376 -8.83 12.90 -20.52
C GLU A 376 -8.51 11.98 -21.71
N LYS A 377 -7.47 11.17 -21.58
CA LYS A 377 -7.15 10.08 -22.53
C LYS A 377 -8.11 8.89 -22.42
N GLY A 378 -9.04 8.91 -21.47
CA GLY A 378 -10.02 7.87 -21.23
C GLY A 378 -9.54 6.75 -20.30
N ALA A 379 -8.33 6.82 -19.75
CA ALA A 379 -7.81 5.84 -18.80
C ALA A 379 -8.35 6.13 -17.38
N ILE A 380 -8.88 5.11 -16.71
CA ILE A 380 -9.42 5.27 -15.35
C ILE A 380 -8.33 4.95 -14.32
N VAL A 381 -7.99 5.93 -13.47
CA VAL A 381 -6.96 5.79 -12.45
C VAL A 381 -7.54 5.25 -11.14
N VAL A 382 -6.98 4.13 -10.66
CA VAL A 382 -7.38 3.45 -9.42
C VAL A 382 -6.17 3.29 -8.51
N ALA A 383 -6.26 3.74 -7.26
CA ALA A 383 -5.12 3.70 -6.34
C ALA A 383 -5.46 3.14 -4.96
N ALA A 384 -4.46 2.52 -4.33
CA ALA A 384 -4.54 2.02 -2.96
C ALA A 384 -4.64 3.16 -1.95
N ALA A 385 -5.62 3.10 -1.04
CA ALA A 385 -5.81 4.15 -0.03
C ALA A 385 -4.61 4.34 0.91
N GLY A 386 -3.77 3.31 1.07
CA GLY A 386 -2.61 3.28 1.98
C GLY A 386 -2.86 2.42 3.22
N ASN A 387 -1.79 2.07 3.95
CA ASN A 387 -1.81 1.06 5.02
C ASN A 387 -1.39 1.62 6.40
N SER A 388 -1.80 2.86 6.70
CA SER A 388 -1.40 3.59 7.91
C SER A 388 -2.54 3.91 8.89
N ASN A 389 -3.75 3.36 8.67
CA ASN A 389 -4.95 3.69 9.46
C ASN A 389 -5.19 5.20 9.58
N ARG A 390 -4.96 5.94 8.50
CA ARG A 390 -5.09 7.41 8.39
C ARG A 390 -6.08 7.79 7.30
N ASP A 391 -6.35 9.08 7.20
CA ASP A 391 -7.15 9.63 6.12
C ASP A 391 -6.39 9.54 4.80
N ALA A 392 -6.95 8.84 3.82
CA ALA A 392 -6.39 8.72 2.48
C ALA A 392 -6.32 10.07 1.75
N LYS A 393 -7.02 11.12 2.22
CA LYS A 393 -6.89 12.48 1.68
C LYS A 393 -5.48 13.07 1.81
N GLY A 394 -4.68 12.58 2.75
CA GLY A 394 -3.26 12.95 2.91
C GLY A 394 -2.28 11.97 2.26
N PHE A 395 -2.70 11.26 1.20
CA PHE A 395 -1.86 10.29 0.50
C PHE A 395 -1.98 10.50 -1.00
N ALA A 396 -0.87 10.38 -1.73
CA ALA A 396 -0.87 10.46 -3.19
C ALA A 396 -0.42 9.12 -3.79
N PRO A 397 -1.04 8.66 -4.90
CA PRO A 397 -2.07 9.36 -5.68
C PRO A 397 -3.51 9.19 -5.16
N ALA A 398 -3.76 8.39 -4.11
CA ALA A 398 -5.12 8.06 -3.67
C ALA A 398 -6.02 9.26 -3.31
N GLY A 399 -5.44 10.33 -2.75
CA GLY A 399 -6.14 11.54 -2.33
C GLY A 399 -6.35 12.58 -3.44
N VAL A 400 -5.78 12.33 -4.62
CA VAL A 400 -5.80 13.21 -5.79
C VAL A 400 -7.20 13.15 -6.43
N PRO A 401 -7.89 14.29 -6.60
CA PRO A 401 -9.13 14.37 -7.38
C PRO A 401 -9.01 13.67 -8.74
N GLY A 402 -10.04 12.92 -9.13
CA GLY A 402 -10.00 12.12 -10.36
C GLY A 402 -9.48 10.68 -10.17
N VAL A 403 -9.03 10.29 -8.98
CA VAL A 403 -8.61 8.91 -8.66
C VAL A 403 -9.70 8.17 -7.90
N ILE A 404 -9.98 6.91 -8.29
CA ILE A 404 -10.81 6.00 -7.49
C ILE A 404 -9.93 5.35 -6.42
N ALA A 405 -10.13 5.75 -5.16
CA ALA A 405 -9.35 5.29 -4.03
C ALA A 405 -9.95 4.06 -3.36
N VAL A 406 -9.12 3.03 -3.12
CA VAL A 406 -9.58 1.73 -2.66
C VAL A 406 -9.10 1.40 -1.24
N SER A 407 -10.05 1.27 -0.32
CA SER A 407 -9.80 0.76 1.03
C SER A 407 -9.88 -0.77 1.09
N ALA A 408 -9.24 -1.37 2.09
CA ALA A 408 -9.17 -2.81 2.28
C ALA A 408 -10.15 -3.29 3.34
N LEU A 409 -10.84 -4.40 3.04
CA LEU A 409 -11.71 -5.13 3.96
C LEU A 409 -11.10 -6.47 4.38
N ASP A 410 -11.40 -6.88 5.60
CA ASP A 410 -11.14 -8.24 6.12
C ASP A 410 -12.26 -9.23 5.77
N GLU A 411 -12.05 -10.50 6.10
CA GLU A 411 -12.98 -11.59 5.80
C GLU A 411 -14.35 -11.44 6.48
N GLU A 412 -14.43 -10.68 7.58
CA GLU A 412 -15.69 -10.34 8.26
C GLU A 412 -16.32 -9.03 7.77
N LEU A 413 -15.81 -8.49 6.65
CA LEU A 413 -16.25 -7.24 6.02
C LEU A 413 -16.15 -6.01 6.93
N ASN A 414 -15.16 -5.99 7.82
CA ASN A 414 -14.72 -4.78 8.51
C ASN A 414 -13.62 -4.09 7.70
N ARG A 415 -13.37 -2.81 8.00
CA ARG A 415 -12.14 -2.15 7.55
C ARG A 415 -10.95 -2.90 8.13
N ALA A 416 -10.01 -3.31 7.29
CA ALA A 416 -8.76 -3.89 7.77
C ALA A 416 -8.05 -2.87 8.68
N GLY A 417 -7.50 -3.33 9.81
CA GLY A 417 -6.96 -2.43 10.84
C GLY A 417 -5.85 -1.48 10.34
N PHE A 418 -5.12 -1.88 9.29
CA PHE A 418 -4.10 -1.05 8.64
C PHE A 418 -4.68 -0.11 7.57
N SER A 419 -5.84 -0.40 6.98
CA SER A 419 -6.35 0.32 5.81
C SER A 419 -6.55 1.79 6.15
N ASN A 420 -6.05 2.70 5.34
CA ASN A 420 -6.50 4.08 5.40
C ASN A 420 -8.01 4.16 5.13
N TYR A 421 -8.65 5.18 5.70
CA TYR A 421 -10.06 5.47 5.52
C TYR A 421 -10.25 6.53 4.42
N VAL A 422 -11.34 6.41 3.66
CA VAL A 422 -11.64 7.22 2.47
C VAL A 422 -12.80 8.20 2.71
N THR A 423 -13.14 8.47 3.97
CA THR A 423 -14.30 9.29 4.40
C THR A 423 -14.35 10.66 3.74
N ASN A 424 -13.18 11.28 3.51
CA ASN A 424 -13.04 12.64 2.99
C ASN A 424 -12.66 12.67 1.49
N LEU A 425 -12.78 11.54 0.80
CA LEU A 425 -12.58 11.43 -0.63
C LEU A 425 -13.92 11.42 -1.37
N GLU A 426 -13.95 12.07 -2.53
CA GLU A 426 -15.11 12.04 -3.42
C GLU A 426 -15.34 10.64 -4.00
N MET A 427 -14.26 9.95 -4.38
CA MET A 427 -14.29 8.67 -5.07
C MET A 427 -13.70 7.52 -4.25
N GLY A 428 -14.18 7.34 -3.02
CA GLY A 428 -13.80 6.23 -2.15
C GLY A 428 -14.65 4.96 -2.36
N ILE A 429 -14.00 3.80 -2.47
CA ILE A 429 -14.63 2.48 -2.58
C ILE A 429 -13.87 1.43 -1.75
N ALA A 430 -14.48 0.26 -1.52
CA ALA A 430 -13.88 -0.83 -0.76
C ALA A 430 -13.81 -2.13 -1.56
N ALA A 431 -12.75 -2.91 -1.32
CA ALA A 431 -12.61 -4.27 -1.81
C ALA A 431 -11.85 -5.16 -0.79
N PRO A 432 -11.91 -6.49 -0.93
CA PRO A 432 -11.13 -7.41 -0.11
C PRO A 432 -9.63 -7.12 -0.14
N GLY A 433 -8.97 -7.04 1.03
CA GLY A 433 -7.54 -6.73 1.11
C GLY A 433 -6.78 -7.45 2.24
N VAL A 434 -7.41 -8.40 2.93
CA VAL A 434 -6.77 -9.26 3.94
C VAL A 434 -6.78 -10.70 3.46
N ASN A 435 -5.67 -11.39 3.64
CA ASN A 435 -5.45 -12.77 3.25
C ASN A 435 -5.87 -13.03 1.80
N ILE A 436 -5.33 -12.23 0.86
CA ILE A 436 -5.66 -12.33 -0.56
C ILE A 436 -4.66 -13.24 -1.27
N TYR A 437 -5.15 -14.39 -1.74
CA TYR A 437 -4.36 -15.37 -2.48
C TYR A 437 -4.30 -15.00 -3.97
N SER A 438 -3.10 -14.95 -4.54
CA SER A 438 -2.88 -14.63 -5.94
C SER A 438 -1.51 -15.15 -6.41
N THR A 439 -1.22 -14.93 -7.69
CA THR A 439 0.03 -15.26 -8.37
C THR A 439 1.24 -14.55 -7.75
N ILE A 440 2.41 -15.18 -7.79
CA ILE A 440 3.72 -14.56 -7.52
C ILE A 440 4.73 -15.14 -8.52
N PRO A 441 5.89 -14.51 -8.75
CA PRO A 441 6.80 -14.92 -9.81
C PRO A 441 7.26 -16.38 -9.73
N ASN A 442 7.56 -16.93 -10.90
CA ASN A 442 8.01 -18.30 -11.15
C ASN A 442 6.90 -19.36 -10.99
N GLY A 443 5.69 -19.06 -11.46
CA GLY A 443 4.55 -20.01 -11.45
C GLY A 443 4.10 -20.39 -10.03
N ARG A 444 4.21 -19.46 -9.09
CA ARG A 444 3.89 -19.70 -7.68
C ARG A 444 2.70 -18.84 -7.26
N TYR A 445 2.18 -19.12 -6.07
CA TYR A 445 1.07 -18.40 -5.50
C TYR A 445 1.32 -18.15 -4.02
N ASP A 446 0.87 -17.00 -3.53
CA ASP A 446 1.02 -16.64 -2.13
C ASP A 446 -0.12 -15.71 -1.67
N THR A 447 -0.22 -15.54 -0.37
CA THR A 447 -1.26 -14.74 0.26
C THR A 447 -0.66 -13.45 0.80
N PHE A 448 -1.21 -12.30 0.40
CA PHE A 448 -0.78 -10.99 0.89
C PHE A 448 -1.91 -10.16 1.50
N ASN A 449 -1.52 -9.18 2.32
CA ASN A 449 -2.36 -8.19 2.96
C ASN A 449 -2.04 -6.80 2.42
N GLY A 450 -3.07 -5.98 2.19
CA GLY A 450 -2.88 -4.57 1.86
C GLY A 450 -4.04 -3.97 1.08
N THR A 451 -4.15 -2.64 1.13
CA THR A 451 -4.93 -1.87 0.14
C THR A 451 -4.43 -2.10 -1.30
N SER A 452 -3.16 -2.47 -1.44
CA SER A 452 -2.54 -2.98 -2.67
C SER A 452 -3.20 -4.24 -3.24
N MET A 453 -3.82 -5.09 -2.41
CA MET A 453 -4.56 -6.27 -2.90
C MET A 453 -6.03 -5.94 -3.18
N ALA A 454 -6.59 -4.93 -2.52
CA ALA A 454 -7.94 -4.45 -2.79
C ALA A 454 -8.05 -3.70 -4.12
N THR A 455 -7.05 -2.88 -4.44
CA THR A 455 -6.97 -2.05 -5.66
C THR A 455 -7.13 -2.82 -6.97
N PRO A 456 -6.43 -3.94 -7.21
CA PRO A 456 -6.55 -4.70 -8.45
C PRO A 456 -7.91 -5.39 -8.62
N TYR A 457 -8.65 -5.71 -7.55
CA TYR A 457 -10.04 -6.16 -7.71
C TYR A 457 -10.90 -5.06 -8.36
N VAL A 458 -10.82 -3.84 -7.86
CA VAL A 458 -11.55 -2.69 -8.45
C VAL A 458 -11.11 -2.46 -9.89
N SER A 459 -9.80 -2.55 -10.16
CA SER A 459 -9.23 -2.36 -11.49
C SER A 459 -9.71 -3.43 -12.48
N GLY A 460 -9.72 -4.70 -12.07
CA GLY A 460 -10.25 -5.82 -12.87
C GLY A 460 -11.75 -5.68 -13.16
N LEU A 461 -12.53 -5.19 -12.19
CA LEU A 461 -13.96 -4.95 -12.41
C LEU A 461 -14.18 -3.80 -13.40
N ILE A 462 -13.44 -2.70 -13.26
CA ILE A 462 -13.53 -1.59 -14.22
C ILE A 462 -13.09 -2.03 -15.61
N GLY A 463 -12.03 -2.85 -15.73
CA GLY A 463 -11.61 -3.44 -17.00
C GLY A 463 -12.73 -4.29 -17.64
N LEU A 464 -13.39 -5.15 -16.87
CA LEU A 464 -14.55 -5.90 -17.34
C LEU A 464 -15.67 -4.96 -17.84
N LEU A 465 -15.98 -3.87 -17.12
CA LEU A 465 -17.00 -2.91 -17.56
C LEU A 465 -16.58 -2.17 -18.84
N LYS A 466 -15.32 -1.70 -18.93
CA LYS A 466 -14.79 -1.00 -20.11
C LYS A 466 -14.71 -1.90 -21.35
N SER A 467 -14.53 -3.20 -21.17
CA SER A 467 -14.58 -4.15 -22.29
C SER A 467 -15.97 -4.19 -22.96
N LEU A 468 -17.02 -3.87 -22.21
CA LEU A 468 -18.41 -3.82 -22.67
C LEU A 468 -18.82 -2.42 -23.10
N ASP A 469 -18.25 -1.40 -22.45
CA ASP A 469 -18.48 0.00 -22.76
C ASP A 469 -17.15 0.79 -22.80
N PRO A 470 -16.47 0.84 -23.96
CA PRO A 470 -15.18 1.50 -24.10
C PRO A 470 -15.17 3.00 -23.79
N GLU A 471 -16.33 3.66 -23.87
CA GLU A 471 -16.51 5.09 -23.59
C GLU A 471 -16.79 5.39 -22.11
N LEU A 472 -16.80 4.35 -21.25
CA LEU A 472 -17.01 4.52 -19.82
C LEU A 472 -15.87 5.35 -19.22
N ASP A 473 -16.22 6.55 -18.74
CA ASP A 473 -15.30 7.48 -18.08
C ASP A 473 -15.17 7.20 -16.56
N THR A 474 -14.22 7.88 -15.92
CA THR A 474 -13.91 7.72 -14.50
C THR A 474 -15.11 8.00 -13.59
N GLN A 475 -15.87 9.07 -13.87
CA GLN A 475 -17.03 9.45 -13.07
C GLN A 475 -18.18 8.46 -13.24
N GLY A 476 -18.43 8.00 -14.46
CA GLY A 476 -19.39 6.95 -14.78
C GLY A 476 -19.05 5.64 -14.10
N ALA A 477 -17.79 5.22 -14.15
CA ALA A 477 -17.32 4.01 -13.48
C ALA A 477 -17.50 4.11 -11.97
N TYR A 478 -17.05 5.20 -11.33
CA TYR A 478 -17.25 5.40 -9.90
C TYR A 478 -18.73 5.40 -9.53
N ARG A 479 -19.58 6.09 -10.28
CA ARG A 479 -21.04 6.12 -10.06
C ARG A 479 -21.65 4.72 -10.12
N ILE A 480 -21.25 3.90 -11.10
CA ILE A 480 -21.70 2.52 -11.22
C ILE A 480 -21.30 1.73 -9.97
N LEU A 481 -20.01 1.73 -9.62
CA LEU A 481 -19.47 1.00 -8.47
C LEU A 481 -20.14 1.44 -7.15
N HIS A 482 -20.29 2.75 -6.95
CA HIS A 482 -20.91 3.32 -5.76
C HIS A 482 -22.40 2.97 -5.66
N LYS A 483 -23.15 3.06 -6.77
CA LYS A 483 -24.59 2.79 -6.76
C LYS A 483 -24.89 1.30 -6.57
N SER A 484 -24.11 0.42 -7.19
CA SER A 484 -24.29 -1.02 -7.07
C SER A 484 -23.66 -1.63 -5.81
N GLY A 485 -22.70 -0.93 -5.20
CA GLY A 485 -21.88 -1.43 -4.10
C GLY A 485 -22.67 -1.75 -2.83
N LYS A 486 -22.23 -2.79 -2.12
CA LYS A 486 -22.84 -3.28 -0.87
C LYS A 486 -22.37 -2.45 0.32
N LYS A 487 -23.28 -2.24 1.27
CA LYS A 487 -22.93 -1.66 2.58
C LYS A 487 -22.17 -2.71 3.40
N VAL A 488 -21.16 -2.25 4.11
CA VAL A 488 -20.35 -2.99 5.09
C VAL A 488 -20.39 -2.29 6.45
N LYS A 489 -19.84 -2.90 7.51
CA LYS A 489 -20.00 -2.40 8.89
C LYS A 489 -19.50 -0.96 9.06
N ASN A 490 -18.37 -0.62 8.43
CA ASN A 490 -17.76 0.71 8.47
C ASN A 490 -17.87 1.42 7.11
N THR A 491 -19.01 1.33 6.42
CA THR A 491 -19.19 1.89 5.05
C THR A 491 -18.77 3.36 4.95
N LYS A 492 -18.98 4.17 6.00
CA LYS A 492 -18.58 5.59 5.99
C LYS A 492 -17.07 5.79 5.90
N GLU A 493 -16.29 4.89 6.51
CA GLU A 493 -14.82 4.95 6.51
C GLU A 493 -14.21 4.24 5.30
N THR A 494 -14.89 3.22 4.78
CA THR A 494 -14.35 2.33 3.74
C THR A 494 -14.87 2.64 2.34
N GLY A 495 -16.01 3.34 2.24
CA GLY A 495 -16.82 3.29 1.04
C GLY A 495 -17.62 1.98 0.97
N ARG A 496 -18.24 1.72 -0.18
CA ARG A 496 -19.03 0.50 -0.40
C ARG A 496 -18.15 -0.62 -0.93
N LEU A 497 -18.43 -1.86 -0.53
CA LEU A 497 -17.82 -3.03 -1.15
C LEU A 497 -18.31 -3.14 -2.60
N ILE A 498 -17.37 -3.24 -3.55
CA ILE A 498 -17.73 -3.46 -4.95
C ILE A 498 -18.60 -4.73 -5.12
N PHE A 499 -19.54 -4.67 -6.05
CA PHE A 499 -20.45 -5.77 -6.33
C PHE A 499 -20.51 -6.02 -7.84
N PRO A 500 -19.70 -6.95 -8.38
CA PRO A 500 -19.51 -7.12 -9.82
C PRO A 500 -20.80 -7.30 -10.62
N LEU A 501 -21.70 -8.20 -10.20
CA LEU A 501 -22.98 -8.40 -10.88
C LEU A 501 -23.86 -7.15 -10.86
N GLY A 502 -23.88 -6.43 -9.73
CA GLY A 502 -24.61 -5.18 -9.60
C GLY A 502 -24.07 -4.11 -10.55
N ALA A 503 -22.75 -3.99 -10.64
CA ALA A 503 -22.08 -3.03 -11.51
C ALA A 503 -22.38 -3.31 -12.99
N LEU A 504 -22.31 -4.59 -13.39
CA LEU A 504 -22.66 -5.02 -14.75
C LEU A 504 -24.12 -4.71 -15.10
N LYS A 505 -25.06 -4.94 -14.19
CA LYS A 505 -26.48 -4.62 -14.40
C LYS A 505 -26.72 -3.12 -14.48
N GLU A 506 -26.03 -2.33 -13.67
CA GLU A 506 -26.12 -0.87 -13.68
C GLU A 506 -25.57 -0.29 -14.99
N LEU A 507 -24.46 -0.83 -15.52
CA LEU A 507 -23.93 -0.47 -16.85
C LEU A 507 -24.98 -0.68 -17.95
N ASN A 508 -25.61 -1.86 -17.97
CA ASN A 508 -26.65 -2.19 -18.96
C ASN A 508 -27.88 -1.27 -18.88
N GLN A 509 -28.25 -0.83 -17.67
CA GLN A 509 -29.36 0.11 -17.50
C GLN A 509 -29.03 1.51 -18.03
N GLN A 510 -27.78 1.97 -17.90
CA GLN A 510 -27.36 3.26 -18.44
C GLN A 510 -27.40 3.26 -19.98
N ASN A 511 -26.96 2.17 -20.60
CA ASN A 511 -26.96 2.01 -22.06
C ASN A 511 -28.36 1.87 -22.69
N GLN A 512 -29.41 1.67 -21.88
CA GLN A 512 -30.80 1.55 -22.34
C GLN A 512 -31.62 2.84 -22.19
N LYS A 513 -31.06 3.92 -21.60
CA LYS A 513 -31.75 5.21 -21.53
C LYS A 513 -31.55 5.98 -22.86
N PRO A 514 -32.62 6.42 -23.54
CA PRO A 514 -32.46 7.34 -24.65
C PRO A 514 -31.86 8.66 -24.15
N LEU A 515 -30.91 9.19 -24.92
CA LEU A 515 -30.25 10.49 -24.70
C LEU A 515 -31.25 11.64 -24.56
#